data_AF-A0A3M2ZLG2-F1
#
_entry.id   AF-A0A3M2ZLG2-F1
#
_cell.length_a   1.000
_cell.length_b   1.000
_cell.length_c   1.000
_cell.angle_alpha   90.00
_cell.angle_beta   90.00
_cell.angle_gamma   90.00
#
_symmetry.space_group_name_H-M   'P 1'
#
loop_
_entity.id
_entity.type
_entity.pdbx_description
1 polymer ?
#
loop_
_entity_poly.entity_id
_entity_poly.type
_entity_poly.pdbx_seq_one_letter_code
_entity_poly.pdbx_strand_id
1 'polypeptide(L)'
;KGRLLANGALLLTADTLNNQNGIVSGQQDMQLNLGQLSNTGAGSVYAKNRLGLTLTGALNNDQGVLRSDGALDLKAGSLANT
;
A
#
# COMPACT_ATOMS: atom_id res chain seq x y z
N LYS A 1 -14.47 -8.83 -1.08
CA LYS A 1 -13.41 -8.22 -1.92
C LYS A 1 -13.70 -6.73 -2.01
N GLY A 2 -12.86 -5.88 -1.39
CA GLY A 2 -13.03 -4.43 -1.37
C GLY A 2 -12.13 -3.73 -2.40
N ARG A 3 -12.51 -2.51 -2.80
CA ARG A 3 -11.70 -1.65 -3.68
C ARG A 3 -11.71 -0.23 -3.14
N LEU A 4 -10.53 0.35 -2.94
CA LEU A 4 -10.35 1.76 -2.65
C LEU A 4 -9.65 2.40 -3.85
N LEU A 5 -10.38 3.25 -4.59
CA LEU A 5 -9.92 3.83 -5.85
C LEU A 5 -9.95 5.36 -5.75
N ALA A 6 -8.83 6.01 -6.07
CA ALA A 6 -8.71 7.46 -6.15
C ALA A 6 -8.32 7.89 -7.57
N ASN A 7 -9.11 8.78 -8.17
CA ASN A 7 -8.81 9.37 -9.49
C ASN A 7 -7.73 10.47 -9.45
N GLY A 8 -7.34 10.91 -8.25
CA GLY A 8 -6.28 11.88 -8.02
C GLY A 8 -5.30 11.37 -6.97
N ALA A 9 -4.67 12.29 -6.25
CA ALA A 9 -3.80 11.95 -5.13
C ALA A 9 -4.60 11.27 -4.01
N LEU A 10 -3.98 10.29 -3.33
CA LEU A 10 -4.55 9.60 -2.19
C LEU A 10 -3.63 9.75 -0.98
N LEU A 11 -4.16 10.35 0.09
CA LEU A 11 -3.56 10.29 1.42
C LEU A 11 -4.43 9.40 2.30
N LEU A 12 -3.85 8.32 2.81
CA LEU A 12 -4.52 7.44 3.76
C LEU A 12 -3.72 7.40 5.06
N THR A 13 -4.38 7.71 6.18
CA THR A 13 -3.81 7.57 7.52
C THR A 13 -4.69 6.62 8.32
N ALA A 14 -4.10 5.58 8.91
CA ALA A 14 -4.80 4.59 9.72
C ALA A 14 -3.81 3.81 10.60
N ASP A 15 -4.26 3.24 11.71
CA ASP A 15 -3.39 2.34 12.49
C ASP A 15 -3.08 1.05 11.72
N THR A 16 -4.08 0.46 11.08
CA THR A 16 -3.93 -0.78 10.33
C THR A 16 -4.68 -0.72 9.01
N LEU A 17 -4.02 -1.17 7.94
CA LEU A 17 -4.67 -1.44 6.66
C LEU A 17 -4.55 -2.93 6.33
N ASN A 18 -5.69 -3.61 6.21
CA ASN A 18 -5.77 -4.98 5.71
C ASN A 18 -6.29 -4.96 4.26
N ASN A 19 -5.40 -5.26 3.32
CA ASN A 19 -5.69 -5.34 1.89
C ASN A 19 -5.63 -6.78 1.37
N GLN A 20 -6.04 -7.76 2.17
CA GLN A 20 -6.06 -9.17 1.75
C GLN A 20 -7.07 -9.39 0.61
N ASN A 21 -6.59 -9.90 -0.54
CA ASN A 21 -7.41 -10.08 -1.75
C ASN A 21 -8.16 -8.81 -2.19
N GLY A 22 -7.64 -7.63 -1.85
CA GLY A 22 -8.22 -6.32 -2.11
C GLY A 22 -7.38 -5.48 -3.08
N ILE A 23 -7.91 -4.32 -3.45
CA ILE A 23 -7.22 -3.35 -4.31
C ILE A 23 -7.25 -1.98 -3.66
N VAL A 24 -6.08 -1.35 -3.55
CA VAL A 24 -5.94 0.08 -3.29
C VAL A 24 -5.20 0.71 -4.48
N SER A 25 -5.81 1.70 -5.13
CA SER A 25 -5.24 2.31 -6.33
C SER A 25 -5.41 3.82 -6.34
N GLY A 26 -4.32 4.54 -6.63
CA GLY A 26 -4.32 5.98 -6.93
C GLY A 26 -3.85 6.25 -8.37
N GLN A 27 -4.55 7.15 -9.08
CA GLN A 27 -4.18 7.59 -10.43
C GLN A 27 -3.14 8.73 -10.45
N GLN A 28 -2.67 9.19 -9.28
CA GLN A 28 -1.56 10.13 -9.12
C GLN A 28 -0.63 9.64 -7.98
N ASP A 29 -0.21 10.55 -7.10
CA ASP A 29 0.59 10.23 -5.92
C ASP A 29 -0.26 9.56 -4.84
N MET A 30 0.32 8.57 -4.18
CA MET A 30 -0.31 7.84 -3.09
C MET A 30 0.63 7.83 -1.90
N GLN A 31 0.16 8.33 -0.75
CA GLN A 31 0.88 8.31 0.51
C GLN A 31 0.06 7.54 1.54
N LEU A 32 0.62 6.44 2.07
CA LEU A 32 0.04 5.66 3.15
C LEU A 32 0.86 5.84 4.42
N ASN A 33 0.25 6.48 5.41
CA ASN A 33 0.81 6.67 6.74
C ASN A 33 0.12 5.70 7.69
N LEU A 34 0.76 4.57 7.96
CA LEU A 34 0.14 3.43 8.63
C LEU A 34 0.90 3.03 9.89
N GLY A 35 0.21 2.40 10.83
CA GLY A 35 0.89 1.57 11.83
C GLY A 35 1.39 0.28 11.19
N GLN A 36 0.48 -0.48 10.57
CA GLN A 36 0.76 -1.76 9.93
C GLN A 36 0.01 -1.93 8.61
N LEU A 37 0.59 -2.70 7.68
CA LEU A 37 -0.04 -3.08 6.41
C LEU A 37 0.06 -4.58 6.18
N SER A 38 -1.09 -5.23 6.00
CA SER A 38 -1.18 -6.59 5.46
C SER A 38 -1.70 -6.53 4.02
N ASN A 39 -0.81 -6.65 3.05
CA ASN A 39 -1.11 -6.77 1.63
C ASN A 39 -0.84 -8.20 1.16
N THR A 40 -1.74 -9.13 1.50
CA THR A 40 -1.51 -10.57 1.32
C THR A 40 -2.53 -11.26 0.43
N GLY A 41 -2.24 -12.50 0.01
CA GLY A 41 -3.05 -13.19 -1.00
C GLY A 41 -3.01 -12.41 -2.31
N ALA A 42 -4.12 -12.27 -3.03
CA ALA A 42 -4.17 -11.43 -4.24
C ALA A 42 -4.30 -9.92 -3.95
N GLY A 43 -3.69 -9.43 -2.87
CA GLY A 43 -3.71 -8.02 -2.45
C GLY A 43 -2.87 -7.14 -3.38
N SER A 44 -3.41 -5.99 -3.80
CA SER A 44 -2.70 -5.05 -4.68
C SER A 44 -2.78 -3.62 -4.17
N VAL A 45 -1.62 -2.96 -4.09
CA VAL A 45 -1.46 -1.53 -3.86
C VAL A 45 -0.75 -0.93 -5.07
N TYR A 46 -1.38 0.02 -5.75
CA TYR A 46 -0.86 0.62 -6.97
C TYR A 46 -0.97 2.15 -6.98
N ALA A 47 0.11 2.82 -7.34
CA ALA A 47 0.11 4.26 -7.60
C ALA A 47 0.68 4.57 -8.99
N LYS A 48 -0.03 5.39 -9.77
CA LYS A 48 0.40 5.74 -11.13
C LYS A 48 1.64 6.64 -11.17
N ASN A 49 1.89 7.48 -10.17
CA ASN A 49 3.07 8.36 -10.17
C ASN A 49 4.07 8.00 -9.06
N ARG A 50 3.68 8.14 -7.80
CA ARG A 50 4.52 7.81 -6.64
C ARG A 50 3.73 7.01 -5.61
N LEU A 51 4.32 5.93 -5.10
CA LEU A 51 3.83 5.22 -3.93
C LEU A 51 4.75 5.46 -2.73
N GLY A 52 4.30 6.28 -1.79
CA GLY A 52 4.94 6.48 -0.50
C GLY A 52 4.28 5.63 0.58
N LEU A 53 5.08 4.82 1.27
CA LEU A 53 4.66 3.95 2.37
C LEU A 53 5.48 4.34 3.60
N THR A 54 4.82 4.90 4.61
CA THR A 54 5.43 5.21 5.91
C THR A 54 4.70 4.43 6.98
N LEU A 55 5.36 3.39 7.48
CA LEU A 55 4.84 2.48 8.49
C LEU A 55 5.66 2.59 9.78
N THR A 56 4.98 2.71 10.92
CA THR A 56 5.66 2.64 12.22
C THR A 56 5.98 1.20 12.62
N GLY A 57 5.22 0.22 12.11
CA GLY A 57 5.37 -1.20 12.36
C GLY A 57 5.64 -2.01 11.09
N ALA A 58 5.05 -3.21 11.02
CA ALA A 58 5.33 -4.20 10.00
C ALA A 58 4.55 -3.98 8.70
N LEU A 59 5.20 -4.27 7.59
CA LEU A 59 4.59 -4.52 6.28
C LEU A 59 4.68 -6.01 5.98
N ASN A 60 3.53 -6.67 5.80
CA ASN A 60 3.43 -8.01 5.25
C ASN A 60 2.91 -7.93 3.81
N ASN A 61 3.73 -8.33 2.85
CA ASN A 61 3.41 -8.38 1.41
C ASN A 61 3.45 -9.82 0.85
N ASP A 62 3.21 -10.84 1.69
CA ASP A 62 3.20 -12.25 1.25
C ASP A 62 2.16 -12.51 0.14
N GLN A 63 2.62 -12.96 -1.02
CA GLN A 63 1.84 -13.13 -2.26
C GLN A 63 1.17 -11.85 -2.81
N GLY A 64 1.40 -10.69 -2.19
CA GLY A 64 0.82 -9.42 -2.60
C GLY A 64 1.69 -8.62 -3.56
N VAL A 65 1.11 -7.55 -4.12
CA VAL A 65 1.82 -6.64 -5.02
C VAL A 65 1.77 -5.20 -4.50
N LEU A 66 2.95 -4.59 -4.38
CA LEU A 66 3.13 -3.14 -4.23
C LEU A 66 3.75 -2.63 -5.53
N ARG A 67 3.08 -1.72 -6.23
CA ARG A 67 3.55 -1.19 -7.52
C ARG A 67 3.44 0.33 -7.57
N SER A 68 4.48 0.95 -8.10
CA SER A 68 4.40 2.31 -8.63
C SER A 68 4.90 2.30 -10.07
N ASP A 69 4.30 3.11 -10.95
CA ASP A 69 4.89 3.35 -12.28
C ASP A 69 6.00 4.42 -12.23
N GLY A 70 6.17 5.13 -11.11
CA GLY A 70 7.32 5.99 -10.82
C GLY A 70 8.05 5.53 -9.56
N ALA A 71 8.16 6.41 -8.56
CA ALA A 71 8.92 6.11 -7.35
C ALA A 71 8.11 5.28 -6.34
N LEU A 72 8.71 4.21 -5.82
CA LEU A 72 8.23 3.48 -4.65
C LEU A 72 9.17 3.75 -3.47
N ASP A 73 8.67 4.46 -2.47
CA ASP A 73 9.40 4.77 -1.24
C ASP A 73 8.78 4.00 -0.08
N LEU A 74 9.56 3.13 0.54
CA LEU A 74 9.10 2.30 1.64
C LEU A 74 9.94 2.54 2.89
N LYS A 75 9.28 2.98 3.96
CA LYS A 75 9.80 2.98 5.32
C LYS A 75 8.88 2.12 6.19
N ALA A 76 9.42 1.06 6.77
CA ALA A 76 8.70 0.18 7.70
C ALA A 76 9.65 -0.30 8.80
N GLY A 77 9.10 -0.69 9.95
CA GLY A 77 9.87 -1.31 11.02
C GLY A 77 10.35 -2.72 10.64
N SER A 78 9.57 -3.43 9.83
CA SER A 78 9.95 -4.71 9.23
C SER A 78 9.20 -4.96 7.92
N LEU A 79 9.77 -5.81 7.07
CA LEU A 79 9.19 -6.23 5.81
C LEU A 79 9.21 -7.76 5.72
N ALA A 80 8.03 -8.36 5.56
CA ALA A 80 7.86 -9.73 5.09
C ALA A 80 7.39 -9.69 3.64
N ASN A 81 8.11 -10.34 2.73
CA ASN A 81 7.80 -10.36 1.30
C ASN A 81 8.23 -11.69 0.70
N THR A 82 7.27 -12.58 0.46
CA THR A 82 7.47 -13.97 0.02
C THR A 82 6.54 -14.36 -1.13
#